data_AF-A0A965NBR5-F1
#
_entry.id   AF-A0A965NBR5-F1
#
_cell.length_a   1.000
_cell.length_b   1.000
_cell.length_c   1.000
_cell.angle_alpha   90.00
_cell.angle_beta   90.00
_cell.angle_gamma   90.00
#
_symmetry.space_group_name_H-M   'P 1'
#
loop_
_entity.id
_entity.type
_entity.pdbx_description
1 polymer ?
#
loop_
_entity_poly.entity_id
_entity_poly.type
_entity_poly.pdbx_seq_one_letter_code
_entity_poly.pdbx_strand_id
1 'polypeptide(L)'
;MVGVQGTKTFNDYSIFLSGMALVLRRLKNQDTELTLFTAGQQRVNEMAMEFVNVSNFKARGITAKVIKVPERWFRENHAKLEMFSFFANEKELLSELVKFLDNKDVDVQVHRYHIAR
;
A
#
# COMPACT_ATOMS: atom_id res chain seq x y z
N MET A 1 0.50 10.93 1.52
CA MET A 1 -0.01 9.99 0.49
C MET A 1 0.58 8.62 0.73
N VAL A 2 -0.19 7.55 0.52
CA VAL A 2 0.29 6.18 0.74
C VAL A 2 0.35 5.44 -0.59
N GLY A 3 1.54 4.93 -0.93
CA GLY A 3 1.72 4.05 -2.08
C GLY A 3 1.50 2.59 -1.70
N VAL A 4 0.90 1.83 -2.61
CA VAL A 4 0.60 0.41 -2.44
C VAL A 4 0.95 -0.31 -3.74
N GLN A 5 1.71 -1.39 -3.63
CA GLN A 5 1.99 -2.30 -4.74
C GLN A 5 2.03 -3.73 -4.21
N GLY A 6 1.79 -4.70 -5.09
CA GLY A 6 2.22 -6.06 -4.81
C GLY A 6 2.51 -6.84 -6.06
N THR A 7 3.04 -8.04 -5.85
CA THR A 7 3.35 -8.98 -6.92
C THR A 7 2.07 -9.52 -7.56
N LYS A 8 2.19 -10.09 -8.76
CA LYS A 8 1.05 -10.68 -9.48
C LYS A 8 0.41 -11.84 -8.72
N THR A 9 1.21 -12.58 -7.97
CA THR A 9 0.76 -13.81 -7.31
C THR A 9 0.30 -13.58 -5.87
N PHE A 10 0.54 -12.40 -5.30
CA PHE A 10 0.05 -12.04 -3.98
C PHE A 10 -1.48 -12.07 -3.92
N ASN A 11 -2.03 -12.77 -2.93
CA ASN A 11 -3.46 -12.97 -2.77
C ASN A 11 -3.93 -13.16 -1.31
N ASP A 12 -3.08 -12.82 -0.34
CA ASP A 12 -3.41 -12.97 1.08
C ASP A 12 -3.97 -11.65 1.65
N TYR A 13 -5.28 -11.62 1.88
CA TYR A 13 -5.94 -10.43 2.40
C TYR A 13 -5.60 -10.17 3.88
N SER A 14 -5.29 -11.19 4.68
CA SER A 14 -4.93 -11.00 6.09
C SER A 14 -3.58 -10.28 6.23
N ILE A 15 -2.62 -10.61 5.37
CA ILE A 15 -1.35 -9.87 5.28
C ILE A 15 -1.61 -8.45 4.78
N PHE A 16 -2.47 -8.28 3.77
CA PHE A 16 -2.85 -6.97 3.27
C PHE A 16 -3.41 -6.07 4.38
N LEU A 17 -4.37 -6.57 5.16
CA LEU A 17 -4.95 -5.87 6.30
C LEU A 17 -3.92 -5.53 7.36
N SER A 18 -2.94 -6.41 7.60
CA SER A 18 -1.85 -6.15 8.55
C SER A 18 -0.96 -4.98 8.09
N GLY A 19 -0.65 -4.91 6.80
CA GLY A 19 0.05 -3.76 6.23
C GLY A 19 -0.78 -2.47 6.30
N MET A 20 -2.08 -2.54 6.03
CA MET A 20 -2.98 -1.40 6.17
C MET A 20 -3.16 -0.95 7.63
N ALA A 21 -3.09 -1.85 8.61
CA ALA A 21 -3.11 -1.46 10.02
C ALA A 21 -1.92 -0.56 10.37
N LEU A 22 -0.74 -0.80 9.78
CA LEU A 22 0.41 0.09 9.92
C LEU A 22 0.15 1.46 9.29
N VAL A 23 -0.50 1.49 8.13
CA VAL A 23 -0.94 2.74 7.49
C VAL A 23 -1.84 3.55 8.42
N LEU A 24 -2.84 2.90 9.03
CA LEU A 24 -3.78 3.56 9.93
C LEU A 24 -3.12 4.08 11.21
N ARG A 25 -2.11 3.38 11.73
CA ARG A 25 -1.34 3.85 12.89
C ARG A 25 -0.51 5.10 12.61
N ARG A 26 -0.23 5.40 11.34
CA ARG A 26 0.51 6.58 10.91
C ARG A 26 -0.37 7.76 10.55
N LEU A 27 -1.68 7.56 10.43
CA LEU A 27 -2.62 8.67 10.34
C LEU A 27 -2.51 9.48 11.62
N LYS A 28 -2.22 10.77 11.48
CA LYS A 28 -2.20 11.73 12.58
C LYS A 28 -3.63 12.04 12.99
N ASN A 29 -3.83 12.44 14.25
CA ASN A 29 -5.16 12.74 14.80
C ASN A 29 -5.95 13.85 14.07
N GLN A 30 -5.29 14.59 13.16
CA GLN A 30 -5.89 15.69 12.39
C GLN A 30 -6.11 15.32 10.92
N ASP A 31 -5.71 14.12 10.49
CA ASP A 31 -5.84 13.70 9.10
C ASP A 31 -7.30 13.38 8.79
N THR A 32 -7.88 14.16 7.87
CA THR A 32 -9.26 13.99 7.40
C THR A 32 -9.34 13.21 6.09
N GLU A 33 -8.20 12.84 5.51
CA GLU A 33 -8.13 12.16 4.22
C GLU A 33 -7.13 11.00 4.23
N LEU A 34 -7.51 9.89 3.60
CA LEU A 34 -6.63 8.77 3.29
C LEU A 34 -6.70 8.49 1.80
N THR A 35 -5.61 8.74 1.06
CA THR A 35 -5.53 8.37 -0.35
C THR A 35 -4.51 7.27 -0.55
N LEU A 36 -5.00 6.09 -0.95
CA LEU A 36 -4.19 4.95 -1.35
C LEU A 36 -3.92 5.04 -2.86
N PHE A 37 -2.68 5.32 -3.23
CA PHE A 37 -2.21 5.22 -4.60
C PHE A 37 -1.75 3.80 -4.84
N THR A 38 -2.29 3.14 -5.85
CA THR A 38 -1.98 1.74 -6.15
C THR A 38 -1.23 1.65 -7.48
N ALA A 39 -0.04 1.01 -7.46
CA ALA A 39 0.67 0.55 -8.65
C ALA A 39 0.57 -0.96 -8.73
N GLY A 40 0.16 -1.47 -9.88
CA GLY A 40 0.35 -2.86 -10.23
C GLY A 40 -0.94 -3.64 -10.42
N GLN A 41 -0.86 -4.90 -10.02
CA GLN A 41 -1.71 -5.98 -10.51
C GLN A 41 -3.11 -5.95 -9.88
N GLN A 42 -4.09 -6.40 -10.66
CA GLN A 42 -5.52 -6.28 -10.37
C GLN A 42 -5.91 -6.63 -8.92
N ARG A 43 -5.31 -7.67 -8.35
CA ARG A 43 -5.66 -8.19 -7.01
C ARG A 43 -5.41 -7.19 -5.88
N VAL A 44 -4.24 -6.55 -5.84
CA VAL A 44 -3.93 -5.57 -4.77
C VAL A 44 -4.80 -4.33 -4.90
N ASN A 45 -5.15 -3.94 -6.13
CA ASN A 45 -6.09 -2.85 -6.35
C ASN A 45 -7.48 -3.18 -5.79
N GLU A 46 -7.95 -4.42 -6.01
CA GLU A 46 -9.22 -4.92 -5.45
C GLU A 46 -9.20 -4.94 -3.93
N MET A 47 -8.13 -5.46 -3.32
CA MET A 47 -7.96 -5.48 -1.87
C MET A 47 -7.96 -4.07 -1.26
N ALA A 48 -7.30 -3.10 -1.91
CA ALA A 48 -7.29 -1.71 -1.45
C ALA A 48 -8.68 -1.06 -1.52
N MET A 49 -9.43 -1.33 -2.61
CA MET A 49 -10.80 -0.83 -2.76
C MET A 49 -11.72 -1.44 -1.71
N GLU A 50 -11.62 -2.76 -1.50
CA GLU A 50 -12.37 -3.47 -0.46
C GLU A 50 -12.06 -2.89 0.92
N PHE A 51 -10.79 -2.75 1.27
CA PHE A 51 -10.35 -2.17 2.54
C PHE A 51 -10.96 -0.78 2.80
N VAL A 52 -10.94 0.11 1.81
CA VAL A 52 -11.54 1.45 1.92
C VAL A 52 -13.05 1.37 2.16
N ASN A 53 -13.73 0.44 1.49
CA ASN A 53 -15.18 0.28 1.61
C ASN A 53 -15.59 -0.33 2.97
N VAL A 54 -14.88 -1.35 3.45
CA VAL A 54 -15.27 -2.08 4.68
C VAL A 54 -14.85 -1.37 5.97
N SER A 55 -13.80 -0.54 5.93
CA SER A 55 -13.24 0.09 7.13
C SER A 55 -14.07 1.25 7.70
N ASN A 56 -15.18 1.62 7.04
CA ASN A 56 -16.12 2.66 7.45
C ASN A 56 -15.42 3.99 7.88
N PHE A 57 -14.48 4.46 7.06
CA PHE A 57 -13.72 5.69 7.33
C PHE A 57 -14.59 6.93 7.54
N LYS A 58 -15.75 6.98 6.88
CA LYS A 58 -16.72 8.07 7.02
C LYS A 58 -17.22 8.24 8.45
N ALA A 59 -17.45 7.14 9.18
CA ALA A 59 -17.86 7.19 10.58
C ALA A 59 -16.77 7.76 11.50
N ARG A 60 -15.50 7.78 11.03
CA ARG A 60 -14.35 8.39 11.71
C ARG A 60 -14.04 9.81 11.22
N GLY A 61 -14.88 10.38 10.35
CA GLY A 61 -14.63 11.69 9.73
C GLY A 61 -13.51 11.69 8.68
N ILE A 62 -13.08 10.51 8.21
CA ILE A 62 -11.99 10.37 7.24
C ILE A 62 -12.57 10.07 5.85
N THR A 63 -12.18 10.88 4.86
CA THR A 63 -12.46 10.60 3.45
C THR A 63 -11.36 9.71 2.90
N ALA A 64 -11.68 8.44 2.67
CA ALA A 64 -10.75 7.47 2.09
C ALA A 64 -11.06 7.19 0.61
N LYS A 65 -10.02 7.13 -0.23
CA LYS A 65 -10.15 6.78 -1.66
C LYS A 65 -8.96 5.99 -2.17
N VAL A 66 -9.18 5.24 -3.23
CA VAL A 66 -8.14 4.51 -3.97
C VAL A 66 -7.95 5.15 -5.34
N ILE A 67 -6.71 5.47 -5.70
CA ILE A 67 -6.35 5.98 -7.02
C ILE A 67 -5.38 4.99 -7.65
N LYS A 68 -5.74 4.43 -8.81
CA LYS A 68 -4.86 3.57 -9.59
C LYS A 68 -3.93 4.43 -10.43
N VAL A 69 -2.64 4.21 -10.35
CA VAL A 69 -1.63 4.97 -11.11
C VAL A 69 -0.58 4.04 -11.70
N PRO A 70 0.05 4.41 -12.83
CA PRO A 70 1.19 3.65 -13.35
C PRO A 70 2.38 3.74 -12.41
N GLU A 71 3.28 2.74 -12.43
CA GLU A 71 4.53 2.76 -11.64
C GLU A 71 5.37 4.02 -11.86
N ARG A 72 5.37 4.54 -13.09
CA ARG A 72 6.06 5.79 -13.45
C ARG A 72 5.62 6.98 -12.59
N TRP A 73 4.34 7.04 -12.22
CA TRP A 73 3.81 8.13 -11.38
C TRP A 73 4.51 8.17 -10.02
N PHE A 74 4.78 7.01 -9.41
CA PHE A 74 5.52 6.93 -8.15
C PHE A 74 6.95 7.42 -8.30
N ARG A 75 7.61 7.14 -9.44
CA ARG A 75 8.96 7.67 -9.70
C ARG A 75 8.97 9.19 -9.78
N GLU A 76 7.95 9.78 -10.41
CA GLU A 76 7.81 11.23 -10.57
C GLU A 76 7.32 11.94 -9.30
N ASN A 77 6.61 11.23 -8.40
CA ASN A 77 5.96 11.83 -7.23
C ASN A 77 6.46 11.26 -5.89
N HIS A 78 7.58 10.52 -5.87
CA HIS A 78 8.10 9.84 -4.68
C HIS A 78 8.23 10.77 -3.45
N ALA A 79 8.64 12.02 -3.66
CA ALA A 79 8.78 13.02 -2.59
C ALA A 79 7.46 13.39 -1.87
N LYS A 80 6.29 13.01 -2.43
CA LYS A 80 4.98 13.22 -1.81
C LYS A 80 4.47 12.00 -1.05
N LEU A 81 5.19 10.88 -1.12
CA LEU A 81 4.84 9.65 -0.44
C LEU A 81 5.26 9.74 1.02
N GLU A 82 4.36 9.40 1.92
CA GLU A 82 4.66 9.26 3.36
C GLU A 82 5.11 7.83 3.67
N MET A 83 4.61 6.86 2.92
CA MET A 83 5.11 5.48 2.91
C MET A 83 4.72 4.77 1.62
N PHE A 84 5.37 3.64 1.38
CA PHE A 84 5.04 2.72 0.30
C PHE A 84 4.98 1.28 0.83
N SER A 85 3.79 0.68 0.81
CA SER A 85 3.59 -0.73 1.20
C SER A 85 3.70 -1.65 -0.02
N PHE A 86 4.62 -2.60 0.05
CA PHE A 86 4.83 -3.63 -0.97
C PHE A 86 4.44 -5.02 -0.45
N PHE A 87 3.54 -5.70 -1.15
CA PHE A 87 3.01 -7.01 -0.77
C PHE A 87 3.53 -8.10 -1.71
N ALA A 88 4.11 -9.16 -1.15
CA ALA A 88 4.69 -10.24 -1.93
C ALA A 88 4.66 -11.58 -1.16
N ASN A 89 4.71 -12.69 -1.89
CA ASN A 89 5.01 -13.99 -1.29
C ASN A 89 6.50 -14.08 -0.90
N GLU A 90 6.84 -14.95 0.06
CA GLU A 90 8.15 -15.02 0.73
C GLU A 90 9.39 -14.91 -0.19
N LYS A 91 9.36 -15.64 -1.31
CA LYS A 91 10.49 -15.82 -2.23
C LYS A 91 10.41 -14.93 -3.47
N GLU A 92 9.40 -14.09 -3.57
CA GLU A 92 9.26 -13.22 -4.73
C GLU A 92 10.19 -12.01 -4.61
N LEU A 93 10.79 -11.64 -5.74
CA LEU A 93 11.69 -10.49 -5.82
C LEU A 93 10.95 -9.18 -5.51
N LEU A 94 11.69 -8.23 -4.93
CA LEU A 94 11.21 -6.85 -4.83
C LEU A 94 11.11 -6.25 -6.23
N SER A 95 10.12 -5.38 -6.45
CA SER A 95 10.01 -4.66 -7.70
C SER A 95 11.15 -3.63 -7.86
N GLU A 96 11.47 -3.27 -9.10
CA GLU A 96 12.40 -2.17 -9.39
C GLU A 96 11.87 -0.81 -8.92
N LEU A 97 10.57 -0.69 -8.65
CA LEU A 97 9.99 0.49 -8.03
C LEU A 97 10.33 0.54 -6.54
N VAL A 98 10.19 -0.58 -5.83
CA VAL A 98 10.54 -0.69 -4.40
C VAL A 98 11.99 -0.32 -4.17
N LYS A 99 12.93 -0.92 -4.93
CA LYS A 99 14.36 -0.59 -4.83
C LYS A 99 14.65 0.87 -5.11
N PHE A 100 13.93 1.47 -6.06
CA PHE A 100 14.08 2.90 -6.37
C PHE A 100 13.60 3.79 -5.22
N LEU A 101 12.45 3.47 -4.62
CA LEU A 101 11.87 4.27 -3.53
C LEU A 101 12.70 4.19 -2.25
N ASP A 102 13.22 3.00 -1.95
CA ASP A 102 14.13 2.77 -0.82
C ASP A 102 15.40 3.63 -0.93
N ASN A 103 15.97 3.74 -2.13
CA ASN A 103 17.10 4.64 -2.44
C ASN A 103 16.75 6.14 -2.43
N LYS A 104 15.49 6.51 -2.20
CA LYS A 104 14.98 7.89 -2.20
C LYS A 104 14.43 8.31 -0.83
N ASP A 105 14.81 7.61 0.23
CA ASP A 105 14.37 7.86 1.61
C ASP A 105 12.85 7.81 1.80
N VAL A 106 12.12 7.14 0.90
CA VAL A 106 10.71 6.84 1.09
C VAL A 106 10.62 5.68 2.07
N ASP A 107 9.72 5.77 3.05
CA ASP A 107 9.49 4.68 3.98
C ASP A 107 8.82 3.50 3.27
N VAL A 108 9.62 2.51 2.91
CA VAL A 108 9.18 1.30 2.23
C VAL A 108 8.91 0.20 3.25
N GLN A 109 7.68 -0.30 3.25
CA GLN A 109 7.23 -1.40 4.11
C GLN A 109 7.00 -2.65 3.26
N VAL A 110 7.85 -3.66 3.42
CA VAL A 110 7.74 -4.94 2.70
C VAL A 110 6.99 -5.95 3.56
N HIS A 111 5.84 -6.39 3.05
CA HIS A 111 4.98 -7.38 3.68
C HIS A 111 5.12 -8.71 2.94
N ARG A 112 5.88 -9.64 3.55
CA ARG A 112 6.07 -11.02 3.09
C ARG A 112 5.69 -11.98 4.21
N TYR A 113 5.16 -13.14 3.86
CA TYR A 113 4.88 -14.20 4.84
C TYR A 113 5.54 -15.51 4.47
N HIS A 114 5.94 -16.24 5.51
CA HIS A 114 6.48 -17.60 5.47
C HIS A 114 5.37 -18.58 5.84
N ILE A 115 4.94 -19.43 4.90
CA ILE A 115 4.16 -20.60 5.27
C ILE A 115 5.14 -21.60 5.87
N ALA A 116 5.28 -21.61 7.20
CA ALA A 116 5.81 -22.77 7.89
C ALA A 116 4.82 -23.91 7.63
N ARG A 117 5.28 -24.93 6.89
CA ARG A 117 4.51 -26.16 6.64
C ARG A 117 4.42 -27.00 7.90
#